data_AF-A0A944R0N4-F1
#
_entry.id   AF-A0A944R0N4-F1
#
_cell.length_a   1.000
_cell.length_b   1.000
_cell.length_c   1.000
_cell.angle_alpha   90.00
_cell.angle_beta   90.00
_cell.angle_gamma   90.00
#
_symmetry.space_group_name_H-M   'P 1'
#
loop_
_entity.id
_entity.type
_entity.pdbx_description
1 polymer ?
#
loop_
_entity_poly.entity_id
_entity_poly.type
_entity_poly.pdbx_seq_one_letter_code
_entity_poly.pdbx_strand_id
1 'polypeptide(L)'
;MGMGIGVDYGGFGINTEIRTSNKLAVTVGFGTMLDYGLGYSFGTRYYLRGQNQTWQPRISVLYGTNVAAIEEYYDYYDYYTEYKLYSGLDIGIGQKWAWGRTKKHGMNFDLLFIITSSAPEYMELPVMDISVGYIYNF
;
A
#
# COMPACT_ATOMS: atom_id res chain seq x y z
N MET A 1 1.74 2.37 -14.37
CA MET A 1 2.76 2.37 -13.31
C MET A 1 2.58 3.62 -12.49
N GLY A 2 2.76 3.56 -11.18
CA GLY A 2 2.72 4.71 -10.29
C GLY A 2 3.94 4.71 -9.36
N MET A 3 4.25 5.88 -8.84
CA MET A 3 5.25 6.07 -7.79
C MET A 3 4.65 6.99 -6.74
N GLY A 4 4.87 6.71 -5.48
CA GLY A 4 4.21 7.43 -4.41
C GLY A 4 4.82 7.18 -3.05
N ILE A 5 4.25 7.88 -2.07
CA ILE A 5 4.53 7.71 -0.66
C ILE A 5 3.37 6.91 -0.05
N GLY A 6 3.69 5.95 0.81
CA GLY A 6 2.72 5.00 1.32
C GLY A 6 2.36 3.95 0.29
N VAL A 7 3.33 3.45 -0.49
CA VAL A 7 3.11 2.16 -1.16
C VAL A 7 3.09 1.11 -0.04
N ASP A 8 1.85 0.95 0.35
CA ASP A 8 1.22 0.22 1.42
C ASP A 8 1.69 0.51 2.85
N TYR A 9 2.94 0.89 3.21
CA TYR A 9 3.23 1.37 4.60
C TYR A 9 4.44 2.31 4.74
N GLY A 10 4.17 3.62 4.75
CA GLY A 10 5.01 4.62 5.42
C GLY A 10 6.16 5.28 4.64
N GLY A 11 6.79 4.63 3.64
CA GLY A 11 7.92 5.21 2.89
C GLY A 11 7.66 5.45 1.40
N PHE A 12 8.72 5.46 0.59
CA PHE A 12 8.63 5.66 -0.86
C PHE A 12 8.48 4.31 -1.57
N GLY A 13 7.61 4.23 -2.57
CA GLY A 13 7.52 3.03 -3.38
C GLY A 13 6.98 3.22 -4.78
N ILE A 14 7.04 2.12 -5.51
CA ILE A 14 6.51 1.98 -6.86
C ILE A 14 5.38 0.98 -6.85
N ASN A 15 4.36 1.24 -7.65
CA ASN A 15 3.28 0.29 -7.87
C ASN A 15 3.03 0.11 -9.37
N THR A 16 2.60 -1.10 -9.72
CA THR A 16 2.16 -1.43 -11.07
C THR A 16 0.80 -2.06 -11.00
N GLU A 17 -0.12 -1.53 -11.80
CA GLU A 17 -1.47 -2.05 -11.96
C GLU A 17 -1.63 -2.59 -13.38
N ILE A 18 -2.16 -3.80 -13.48
CA ILE A 18 -2.53 -4.44 -14.74
C ILE A 18 -4.05 -4.56 -14.75
N ARG A 19 -4.70 -3.93 -15.74
CA ARG A 19 -6.15 -3.99 -15.91
C ARG A 19 -6.54 -5.33 -16.51
N THR A 20 -7.32 -6.12 -15.76
CA THR A 20 -7.93 -7.37 -16.25
C THR A 20 -9.29 -7.10 -16.87
N SER A 21 -9.95 -5.99 -16.51
CA SER A 21 -11.16 -5.49 -17.15
C SER A 21 -11.28 -3.96 -17.03
N ASN A 22 -12.37 -3.38 -17.54
CA ASN A 22 -12.64 -1.95 -17.42
C ASN A 22 -12.75 -1.47 -15.95
N LYS A 23 -13.10 -2.37 -15.02
CA LYS A 23 -13.28 -2.05 -13.60
C LYS A 23 -12.35 -2.82 -12.66
N LEU A 24 -11.68 -3.88 -13.12
CA LEU A 24 -10.83 -4.71 -12.27
C LEU A 24 -9.36 -4.55 -12.66
N ALA A 25 -8.50 -4.42 -11.66
CA ALA A 25 -7.06 -4.45 -11.83
C ALA A 25 -6.42 -5.38 -10.79
N VAL A 26 -5.32 -6.00 -11.19
CA VAL A 26 -4.36 -6.63 -10.28
C VAL A 26 -3.25 -5.60 -10.04
N THR A 27 -2.82 -5.48 -8.80
CA THR A 27 -1.75 -4.55 -8.40
C THR A 27 -0.62 -5.29 -7.71
N VAL A 28 0.59 -4.80 -7.91
CA VAL A 28 1.78 -5.19 -7.16
C VAL A 28 2.55 -3.92 -6.80
N GLY A 29 3.06 -3.84 -5.58
CA GLY A 29 3.78 -2.71 -5.03
C GLY A 29 5.05 -3.15 -4.32
N PHE A 30 6.08 -2.32 -4.40
CA PHE A 30 7.32 -2.46 -3.62
C PHE A 30 7.72 -1.08 -3.12
N GLY A 31 8.15 -0.99 -1.87
CA GLY A 31 8.51 0.28 -1.26
C GLY A 31 9.46 0.12 -0.09
N THR A 32 10.01 1.23 0.36
CA THR A 32 10.74 1.31 1.62
C THR A 32 9.76 1.56 2.75
N MET A 33 10.04 0.98 3.92
CA MET A 33 9.48 1.40 5.20
C MET A 33 10.60 2.13 5.93
N LEU A 34 10.41 3.42 6.21
CA LEU A 34 11.44 4.31 6.76
C LEU A 34 12.11 3.66 7.97
N ASP A 35 13.39 3.31 7.84
CA ASP A 35 14.24 2.63 8.83
C ASP A 35 13.98 1.12 9.08
N TYR A 36 12.92 0.51 8.51
CA TYR A 36 12.56 -0.91 8.74
C TYR A 36 12.88 -1.84 7.56
N GLY A 37 13.23 -1.30 6.38
CA GLY A 37 13.65 -2.09 5.22
C GLY A 37 12.68 -2.01 4.03
N LEU A 38 12.61 -3.08 3.24
CA LEU A 38 11.79 -3.15 2.03
C LEU A 38 10.48 -3.89 2.29
N GLY A 39 9.36 -3.25 1.96
CA GLY A 39 8.03 -3.82 1.96
C GLY A 39 7.55 -4.18 0.56
N TYR A 40 6.57 -5.08 0.51
CA TYR A 40 5.89 -5.44 -0.72
C TYR A 40 4.39 -5.55 -0.49
N SER A 41 3.65 -5.50 -1.58
CA SER A 41 2.22 -5.76 -1.58
C SER A 41 1.74 -6.28 -2.91
N PHE A 42 0.65 -7.03 -2.90
CA PHE A 42 -0.06 -7.42 -4.10
C PHE A 42 -1.54 -7.60 -3.80
N GLY A 43 -2.37 -7.53 -4.82
CA GLY A 43 -3.79 -7.79 -4.65
C GLY A 43 -4.61 -7.27 -5.80
N THR A 44 -5.85 -6.91 -5.49
CA THR A 44 -6.81 -6.48 -6.50
C THR A 44 -7.46 -5.16 -6.14
N ARG A 45 -7.83 -4.41 -7.17
CA ARG A 45 -8.50 -3.12 -7.07
C ARG A 45 -9.72 -3.13 -7.98
N TYR A 46 -10.87 -2.83 -7.41
CA TYR A 46 -12.13 -2.67 -8.12
C TYR A 46 -12.49 -1.19 -8.20
N TYR A 47 -12.62 -0.67 -9.41
CA TYR A 47 -12.99 0.70 -9.67
C TYR A 47 -14.49 0.83 -9.90
N LEU A 48 -15.12 1.73 -9.15
CA LEU A 48 -16.54 2.03 -9.27
C LEU A 48 -16.87 2.67 -10.62
N ARG A 49 -15.90 3.39 -11.21
CA ARG A 49 -15.99 4.02 -12.53
C ARG A 49 -14.96 3.42 -13.48
N GLY A 50 -15.31 3.30 -14.75
CA GLY A 50 -14.46 2.68 -15.77
C GLY A 50 -13.17 3.45 -16.06
N GLN A 51 -12.23 2.80 -16.73
CA GLN A 51 -10.87 3.30 -17.00
C GLN A 51 -10.84 4.62 -17.78
N ASN A 52 -11.85 4.89 -18.61
CA ASN A 52 -11.95 6.11 -19.40
C ASN A 52 -12.38 7.34 -18.60
N GLN A 53 -12.75 7.19 -17.32
CA GLN A 53 -13.19 8.29 -16.47
C GLN A 53 -12.02 9.01 -15.80
N THR A 54 -12.14 10.33 -15.66
CA THR A 54 -11.12 11.19 -15.03
C THR A 54 -10.99 10.85 -13.54
N TRP A 55 -12.12 10.73 -12.85
CA TRP A 55 -12.17 10.32 -11.45
C TRP A 55 -12.70 8.88 -11.35
N GLN A 56 -11.94 8.03 -10.67
CA GLN A 56 -12.23 6.62 -10.49
C GLN A 56 -12.07 6.25 -9.01
N PRO A 57 -13.16 6.36 -8.22
CA PRO A 57 -13.21 5.76 -6.89
C PRO A 57 -12.97 4.25 -6.98
N ARG A 58 -12.36 3.69 -5.94
CA ARG A 58 -12.02 2.27 -5.89
C ARG A 58 -12.11 1.68 -4.49
N ILE A 59 -12.21 0.36 -4.47
CA ILE A 59 -12.04 -0.49 -3.30
C ILE A 59 -10.86 -1.43 -3.62
N SER A 60 -10.07 -1.73 -2.60
CA SER A 60 -8.85 -2.52 -2.72
C SER A 60 -8.89 -3.69 -1.74
N VAL A 61 -8.34 -4.83 -2.14
CA VAL A 61 -8.00 -5.93 -1.23
C VAL A 61 -6.56 -6.29 -1.51
N LEU A 62 -5.70 -6.09 -0.53
CA LEU A 62 -4.26 -6.20 -0.65
C LEU A 62 -3.74 -7.19 0.39
N TYR A 63 -2.66 -7.88 0.05
CA TYR A 63 -1.86 -8.67 0.98
C TYR A 63 -0.40 -8.27 0.81
N GLY A 64 0.29 -8.03 1.91
CA GLY A 64 1.65 -7.52 1.86
C GLY A 64 2.22 -7.31 3.25
N THR A 65 3.41 -6.74 3.31
CA THR A 65 3.93 -6.17 4.56
C THR A 65 2.97 -5.09 5.03
N ASN A 66 2.45 -5.15 6.26
CA ASN A 66 1.50 -4.19 6.80
C ASN A 66 1.75 -3.61 8.19
N VAL A 67 2.72 -4.14 8.91
CA VAL A 67 3.16 -3.54 10.17
C VAL A 67 4.68 -3.54 10.16
N ALA A 68 5.24 -2.38 10.51
CA ALA A 68 6.65 -2.23 10.81
C ALA A 68 6.77 -1.92 12.30
N ALA A 69 7.56 -2.71 13.01
CA ALA A 69 7.69 -2.59 14.45
C ALA A 69 9.14 -2.69 14.88
N ILE A 70 9.44 -1.99 15.97
CA ILE A 70 10.70 -2.09 16.70
C ILE A 70 10.48 -3.07 17.83
N GLU A 71 11.26 -4.14 17.88
CA GLU A 71 11.30 -5.04 19.01
C GLU A 71 12.56 -4.81 19.81
N GLU A 72 12.38 -4.46 21.08
CA GLU A 72 13.46 -4.24 22.03
C GLU A 72 13.69 -5.52 22.83
N TYR A 73 14.90 -6.06 22.73
CA TYR A 73 15.32 -7.24 23.47
C TYR A 73 16.25 -6.84 24.60
N TYR A 74 15.91 -7.27 25.80
CA TYR A 74 16.75 -7.14 26.99
C TYR A 74 17.40 -8.49 27.28
N ASP A 75 18.69 -8.59 27.02
CA ASP A 75 19.52 -9.64 27.61
C ASP A 75 20.31 -9.06 28.79
N TYR A 76 20.69 -9.88 29.75
CA TYR A 76 21.34 -9.46 31.00
C TYR A 76 22.65 -8.66 30.77
N TYR A 77 23.25 -8.77 29.58
CA TYR A 77 24.49 -8.09 29.20
C TYR A 77 24.38 -7.15 28.00
N ASP A 78 23.26 -7.12 27.27
CA ASP A 78 23.18 -6.36 26.02
C ASP A 78 21.75 -5.86 25.73
N TYR A 79 21.67 -4.66 25.17
CA TYR A 79 20.44 -4.06 24.66
C TYR A 79 20.56 -3.97 23.15
N TYR A 80 19.71 -4.71 22.43
CA TYR A 80 19.64 -4.60 20.98
C TYR A 80 18.21 -4.44 20.51
N THR A 81 18.11 -3.69 19.41
CA THR A 81 16.86 -3.31 18.77
C THR A 81 16.77 -4.04 17.44
N GLU A 82 15.69 -4.79 17.23
CA GLU A 82 15.43 -5.49 15.98
C GLU A 82 14.25 -4.86 15.24
N TYR A 83 14.44 -4.51 13.97
CA TYR A 83 13.39 -4.03 13.10
C TYR A 83 12.68 -5.21 12.45
N LYS A 84 11.38 -5.35 12.69
CA LYS A 84 10.56 -6.42 12.10
C LYS A 84 9.46 -5.88 11.20
N LEU A 85 9.26 -6.61 10.12
CA LEU A 85 8.23 -6.39 9.13
C LEU A 85 7.25 -7.56 9.18
N TYR A 86 5.98 -7.25 9.37
CA TYR A 86 4.90 -8.21 9.45
C TYR A 86 4.01 -8.09 8.23
N SER A 87 3.44 -9.22 7.80
CA SER A 87 2.57 -9.26 6.63
C SER A 87 1.13 -9.60 7.02
N GLY A 88 0.20 -9.14 6.21
CA GLY A 88 -1.21 -9.36 6.47
C GLY A 88 -2.12 -8.90 5.34
N LEU A 89 -3.41 -8.96 5.62
CA LEU A 89 -4.48 -8.60 4.70
C LEU A 89 -5.00 -7.21 5.03
N ASP A 90 -5.19 -6.41 3.99
CA ASP A 90 -5.69 -5.04 4.09
C ASP A 90 -6.85 -4.82 3.13
N ILE A 91 -7.83 -4.04 3.57
CA ILE A 91 -8.93 -3.59 2.73
C ILE A 91 -8.83 -2.08 2.60
N GLY A 92 -8.90 -1.59 1.36
CA GLY A 92 -8.73 -0.18 1.07
C GLY A 92 -9.95 0.47 0.45
N ILE A 93 -10.13 1.75 0.73
CA ILE A 93 -10.94 2.65 -0.09
C ILE A 93 -10.03 3.72 -0.67
N GLY A 94 -10.24 4.08 -1.93
CA GLY A 94 -9.35 5.03 -2.56
C GLY A 94 -9.96 5.68 -3.78
N GLN A 95 -9.18 6.54 -4.38
CA GLN A 95 -9.57 7.27 -5.57
C GLN A 95 -8.37 7.54 -6.46
N LYS A 96 -8.60 7.36 -7.76
CA LYS A 96 -7.68 7.72 -8.82
C LYS A 96 -8.23 8.93 -9.56
N TRP A 97 -7.39 9.94 -9.76
CA TRP A 97 -7.69 11.12 -10.55
C TRP A 97 -6.68 11.21 -11.70
N ALA A 98 -7.11 10.92 -12.93
CA ALA A 98 -6.31 11.08 -14.13
C ALA A 98 -6.65 12.39 -14.83
N TRP A 99 -5.66 13.12 -15.36
CA TRP A 99 -5.86 14.42 -16.01
C TRP A 99 -5.16 14.51 -17.37
N GLY A 100 -5.51 15.57 -18.11
CA GLY A 100 -5.06 15.82 -19.48
C GLY A 100 -5.91 15.08 -20.53
N ARG A 101 -5.75 15.48 -21.80
CA ARG A 101 -6.51 14.93 -22.93
C ARG A 101 -6.32 13.42 -23.10
N THR A 102 -5.09 12.95 -22.87
CA THR A 102 -4.71 11.54 -23.00
C THR A 102 -4.92 10.73 -21.73
N LYS A 103 -5.21 11.39 -20.60
CA LYS A 103 -5.34 10.77 -19.26
C LYS A 103 -4.15 9.91 -18.86
N LYS A 104 -2.96 10.19 -19.42
CA LYS A 104 -1.72 9.47 -19.09
C LYS A 104 -1.21 9.79 -17.69
N HIS A 105 -1.46 10.99 -17.19
CA HIS A 105 -0.97 11.43 -15.89
C HIS A 105 -2.10 11.42 -14.86
N GLY A 106 -1.77 11.22 -13.60
CA GLY A 106 -2.76 11.25 -12.54
C GLY A 106 -2.17 11.20 -11.14
N MET A 107 -3.05 11.16 -10.16
CA MET A 107 -2.75 10.83 -8.77
C MET A 107 -3.69 9.76 -8.25
N ASN A 108 -3.23 9.03 -7.23
CA ASN A 108 -4.06 8.18 -6.40
C ASN A 108 -3.93 8.57 -4.93
N PHE A 109 -5.02 8.34 -4.21
CA PHE A 109 -5.11 8.43 -2.77
C PHE A 109 -5.82 7.18 -2.26
N ASP A 110 -5.29 6.51 -1.24
CA ASP A 110 -5.90 5.33 -0.63
C ASP A 110 -5.82 5.43 0.89
N LEU A 111 -6.90 5.01 1.53
CA LEU A 111 -6.93 4.64 2.94
C LEU A 111 -7.00 3.12 3.00
N LEU A 112 -6.05 2.50 3.68
CA LEU A 112 -5.96 1.05 3.86
C LEU A 112 -6.28 0.73 5.31
N PHE A 113 -7.14 -0.25 5.55
CA PHE A 113 -7.47 -0.75 6.87
C PHE A 113 -6.84 -2.12 7.04
N ILE A 114 -6.05 -2.28 8.09
CA ILE A 114 -5.39 -3.54 8.42
C ILE A 114 -6.44 -4.49 9.00
N ILE A 115 -6.68 -5.61 8.33
CA ILE A 115 -7.68 -6.61 8.75
C ILE A 115 -7.01 -7.73 9.53
N THR A 116 -5.84 -8.16 9.08
CA THR A 116 -5.03 -9.17 9.75
C THR A 116 -3.58 -8.75 9.69
N SER A 117 -2.78 -9.16 10.67
CA SER A 117 -1.33 -9.05 10.59
C SER A 117 -0.71 -10.28 11.26
N SER A 118 0.47 -10.67 10.80
CA SER A 118 1.30 -11.68 11.48
C SER A 118 2.00 -11.12 12.71
N ALA A 119 1.81 -9.83 13.02
CA ALA A 119 2.34 -9.21 14.22
C ALA A 119 1.74 -9.86 15.48
N PRO A 120 2.52 -10.02 16.57
CA PRO A 120 2.03 -10.60 17.82
C PRO A 120 0.85 -9.81 18.42
N GLU A 121 -0.10 -10.50 19.06
CA GLU A 121 -1.33 -9.90 19.62
C GLU A 121 -1.09 -8.84 20.70
N TYR A 122 0.07 -8.87 21.37
CA TYR A 122 0.42 -7.89 22.40
C TYR A 122 0.87 -6.54 21.84
N MET A 123 1.07 -6.44 20.52
CA MET A 123 1.52 -5.23 19.87
C MET A 123 0.32 -4.35 19.51
N GLU A 124 0.37 -3.07 19.87
CA GLU A 124 -0.60 -2.09 19.40
C GLU A 124 -0.37 -1.86 17.90
N LEU A 125 -1.26 -2.40 17.07
CA LEU A 125 -1.15 -2.27 15.62
C LEU A 125 -1.85 -1.00 15.14
N PRO A 126 -1.27 -0.28 14.15
CA PRO A 126 -2.03 0.72 13.44
C PRO A 126 -3.26 0.04 12.81
N VAL A 127 -4.41 0.71 12.88
CA VAL A 127 -5.65 0.21 12.29
C VAL A 127 -5.78 0.65 10.83
N MET A 128 -5.01 1.66 10.43
CA MET A 128 -5.13 2.33 9.13
C MET A 128 -3.78 2.82 8.61
N ASP A 129 -3.59 2.79 7.29
CA ASP A 129 -2.51 3.44 6.56
C ASP A 129 -3.05 4.37 5.45
N ILE A 130 -2.22 5.33 5.02
CA ILE A 130 -2.54 6.33 4.00
C ILE A 130 -1.48 6.32 2.90
N SER A 131 -1.96 6.15 1.66
CA SER A 131 -1.14 6.16 0.44
C SER A 131 -1.48 7.36 -0.42
N VAL A 132 -0.45 8.06 -0.92
CA VAL A 132 -0.59 9.08 -1.97
C VAL A 132 0.46 8.85 -3.04
N GLY A 133 0.03 8.76 -4.29
CA GLY A 133 0.94 8.51 -5.40
C GLY A 133 0.62 9.30 -6.64
N TYR A 134 1.64 9.50 -7.44
CA TYR A 134 1.53 9.91 -8.83
C TYR A 134 1.42 8.65 -9.71
N ILE A 135 0.62 8.75 -10.77
CA ILE A 135 0.42 7.64 -11.71
C ILE A 135 0.70 8.06 -13.15
N TYR A 136 1.24 7.10 -13.89
CA TYR A 136 1.38 7.13 -15.34
C TYR A 136 0.67 5.92 -15.98
N ASN A 137 -0.32 6.20 -16.82
CA ASN A 137 -1.07 5.20 -17.59
C ASN A 137 -0.41 5.02 -18.97
N PHE A 138 -0.12 3.76 -19.31
CA PHE A 138 0.34 3.35 -20.63
C PHE A 138 -0.85 2.91 -21.49
#